data_AF-A0A959X5V7-F1
#
_entry.id   AF-A0A959X5V7-F1
#
_cell.length_a   1.000
_cell.length_b   1.000
_cell.length_c   1.000
_cell.angle_alpha   90.00
_cell.angle_beta   90.00
_cell.angle_gamma   90.00
#
_symmetry.space_group_name_H-M   'P 1'
#
loop_
_entity.id
_entity.type
_entity.pdbx_description
1 polymer ?
#
loop_
_entity_poly.entity_id
_entity_poly.type
_entity_poly.pdbx_seq_one_letter_code
_entity_poly.pdbx_strand_id
1 'polypeptide(L)'
;IALAAAVALVGCTGAPTEPEPETASAAQFVACLKAAGVEARVGTQGHALVLVGGPPTGEPGEVVRHESSAEGEAQGWSYSEVDESGSWDAAESAAYFANDPDIHDAYAACEAKHPDFTQPEYDPMKDPEVQQQMAAQQEDELAFARCARDAGFAWVADPDPATGSGIELPLDLAEAEFRDLLTACWDNERGNVSWRVGSDSGQLDTFDFFEVLEEFMGPGEEG
;
A
#
# COMPACT_ATOMS: atom_id res chain seq x y z
N ILE A 1 61.73 -12.13 -23.94
CA ILE A 1 60.70 -12.62 -23.00
C ILE A 1 60.86 -11.83 -21.71
N ALA A 2 59.93 -10.92 -21.44
CA ALA A 2 59.68 -10.34 -20.11
C ALA A 2 58.23 -9.83 -20.15
N LEU A 3 57.33 -10.56 -19.47
CA LEU A 3 55.93 -10.15 -19.28
C LEU A 3 55.89 -9.11 -18.17
N ALA A 4 55.24 -7.97 -18.42
CA ALA A 4 54.76 -7.06 -17.39
C ALA A 4 53.23 -7.13 -17.37
N ALA A 5 52.68 -7.73 -16.33
CA ALA A 5 51.24 -7.76 -16.07
C ALA A 5 50.86 -6.47 -15.34
N ALA A 6 50.04 -5.64 -15.98
CA ALA A 6 49.37 -4.52 -15.32
C ALA A 6 48.04 -5.02 -14.75
N VAL A 7 47.94 -5.10 -13.43
CA VAL A 7 46.67 -5.33 -12.73
C VAL A 7 45.93 -4.00 -12.68
N ALA A 8 44.88 -3.87 -13.49
CA ALA A 8 43.93 -2.78 -13.38
C ALA A 8 42.96 -3.10 -12.22
N LEU A 9 43.05 -2.34 -11.14
CA LEU A 9 42.06 -2.32 -10.07
C LEU A 9 40.79 -1.63 -10.61
N VAL A 10 39.79 -2.43 -10.97
CA VAL A 10 38.43 -1.94 -11.21
C VAL A 10 37.81 -1.65 -9.85
N GLY A 11 37.85 -0.38 -9.45
CA GLY A 11 37.03 0.12 -8.35
C GLY A 11 35.58 0.14 -8.82
N CYS A 12 34.72 -0.67 -8.21
CA CYS A 12 33.27 -0.55 -8.31
C CYS A 12 32.83 0.73 -7.59
N THR A 13 33.00 1.89 -8.22
CA THR A 13 32.22 3.07 -7.86
C THR A 13 30.85 2.87 -8.49
N GLY A 14 29.87 2.47 -7.69
CA GLY A 14 28.46 2.57 -8.08
C GLY A 14 28.22 3.99 -8.57
N ALA A 15 27.74 4.13 -9.80
CA ALA A 15 27.32 5.42 -10.32
C ALA A 15 26.29 6.00 -9.34
N PRO A 16 26.30 7.32 -9.07
CA PRO A 16 25.18 7.95 -8.41
C PRO A 16 23.96 7.66 -9.28
N THR A 17 23.01 6.89 -8.74
CA THR A 17 21.71 6.70 -9.39
C THR A 17 21.11 8.09 -9.54
N GLU A 18 21.00 8.56 -10.79
CA GLU A 18 20.32 9.81 -11.09
C GLU A 18 18.89 9.68 -10.56
N PRO A 19 18.40 10.66 -9.78
CA PRO A 19 17.04 10.58 -9.23
C PRO A 19 16.05 10.41 -10.38
N GLU A 20 15.08 9.52 -10.21
CA GLU A 20 14.04 9.33 -11.21
C GLU A 20 13.34 10.67 -11.50
N PRO A 21 12.94 10.94 -12.75
CA PRO A 21 12.46 12.27 -13.18
C PRO A 21 11.30 12.82 -12.33
N GLU A 22 10.43 11.93 -11.82
CA GLU A 22 9.33 12.27 -10.91
C GLU A 22 9.83 12.79 -9.55
N THR A 23 10.88 12.18 -9.01
CA THR A 23 11.50 12.65 -7.76
C THR A 23 12.22 14.00 -7.94
N ALA A 24 12.72 14.28 -9.15
CA ALA A 24 13.35 15.55 -9.48
C ALA A 24 12.34 16.71 -9.58
N SER A 25 11.15 16.48 -10.14
CA SER A 25 10.08 17.49 -10.20
C SER A 25 9.51 17.77 -8.80
N ALA A 26 9.26 16.73 -8.01
CA ALA A 26 8.82 16.86 -6.62
C ALA A 26 9.83 17.60 -5.74
N ALA A 27 11.14 17.33 -5.91
CA ALA A 27 12.18 18.04 -5.17
C ALA A 27 12.19 19.55 -5.47
N GLN A 28 11.91 19.95 -6.72
CA GLN A 28 11.79 21.37 -7.10
C GLN A 28 10.57 22.02 -6.43
N PHE A 29 9.44 21.33 -6.44
CA PHE A 29 8.21 21.82 -5.79
C PHE A 29 8.39 21.96 -4.27
N VAL A 30 8.97 20.95 -3.62
CA VAL A 30 9.33 20.97 -2.19
C VAL A 30 10.30 22.11 -1.87
N ALA A 31 11.27 22.38 -2.74
CA ALA A 31 12.18 23.51 -2.55
C ALA A 31 11.45 24.86 -2.59
N CYS A 32 10.45 25.00 -3.47
CA CYS A 32 9.60 26.19 -3.51
C CYS A 32 8.80 26.37 -2.22
N LEU A 33 8.16 25.30 -1.71
CA LEU A 33 7.40 25.31 -0.46
C LEU A 33 8.28 25.70 0.72
N LYS A 34 9.47 25.10 0.85
CA LYS A 34 10.45 25.45 1.88
C LYS A 34 10.89 26.90 1.83
N ALA A 35 11.10 27.44 0.63
CA ALA A 35 11.44 28.85 0.44
C ALA A 35 10.30 29.80 0.84
N ALA A 36 9.05 29.32 0.81
CA ALA A 36 7.88 30.04 1.29
C ALA A 36 7.63 29.88 2.80
N GLY A 37 8.45 29.10 3.51
CA GLY A 37 8.34 28.88 4.95
C GLY A 37 7.46 27.69 5.35
N VAL A 38 7.02 26.89 4.38
CA VAL A 38 6.26 25.66 4.62
C VAL A 38 7.21 24.49 4.85
N GLU A 39 6.95 23.70 5.89
CA GLU A 39 7.68 22.46 6.13
C GLU A 39 7.21 21.39 5.14
N ALA A 40 8.13 20.91 4.31
CA ALA A 40 7.83 20.01 3.20
C ALA A 40 8.92 18.95 3.00
N ARG A 41 8.59 17.81 2.37
CA ARG A 41 9.55 16.77 1.99
C ARG A 41 9.11 16.00 0.76
N VAL A 42 10.05 15.28 0.14
CA VAL A 42 9.70 14.28 -0.87
C VAL A 42 9.34 13.00 -0.12
N GLY A 43 8.15 12.46 -0.40
CA GLY A 43 7.64 11.21 0.14
C GLY A 43 8.33 9.98 -0.44
N THR A 44 7.97 8.82 0.10
CA THR A 44 8.51 7.51 -0.28
C THR A 44 8.23 7.16 -1.75
N GLN A 45 7.08 7.61 -2.27
CA GLN A 45 6.68 7.41 -3.66
C GLN A 45 6.92 8.65 -4.56
N GLY A 46 7.74 9.60 -4.12
CA GLY A 46 8.05 10.80 -4.91
C GLY A 46 7.02 11.92 -4.82
N HIS A 47 6.02 11.82 -3.94
CA HIS A 47 5.07 12.89 -3.67
C HIS A 47 5.74 14.11 -3.02
N ALA A 48 5.30 15.33 -3.37
CA ALA A 48 5.68 16.54 -2.63
C ALA A 48 4.72 16.72 -1.45
N LEU A 49 5.20 16.40 -0.25
CA LEU A 49 4.42 16.40 0.98
C LEU A 49 4.64 17.68 1.79
N VAL A 50 3.59 18.13 2.48
CA VAL A 50 3.59 19.26 3.42
C VAL A 50 3.15 18.78 4.80
N LEU A 51 3.80 19.24 5.87
CA LEU A 51 3.37 18.95 7.23
C LEU A 51 2.11 19.76 7.58
N VAL A 52 1.00 19.09 7.89
CA VAL A 52 -0.32 19.73 8.15
C VAL A 52 -0.78 19.67 9.62
N GLY A 53 -0.07 18.96 10.48
CA GLY A 53 -0.47 18.77 11.87
C GLY A 53 0.65 18.27 12.76
N GLY A 54 0.43 18.32 14.08
CA GLY A 54 1.36 17.73 15.06
C GLY A 54 1.30 16.19 15.07
N PRO A 55 2.18 15.51 15.82
CA PRO A 55 2.27 14.06 15.88
C PRO A 55 0.89 13.43 16.13
N PRO A 56 0.49 12.42 15.35
CA PRO A 56 -0.80 11.78 15.55
C PRO A 56 -0.85 11.05 16.89
N THR A 57 -2.07 10.84 17.37
CA THR A 57 -2.36 9.91 18.47
C THR A 57 -2.55 8.46 17.98
N GLY A 58 -2.17 8.16 16.73
CA GLY A 58 -2.33 6.87 16.04
C GLY A 58 -1.00 6.32 15.51
N GLU A 59 -1.03 5.12 14.89
CA GLU A 59 0.18 4.43 14.43
C GLU A 59 0.79 5.11 13.19
N PRO A 60 2.14 5.21 13.08
CA PRO A 60 2.81 5.74 11.90
C PRO A 60 2.59 4.84 10.67
N GLY A 61 2.27 5.44 9.51
CA GLY A 61 2.13 4.70 8.25
C GLY A 61 0.80 4.88 7.51
N GLU A 62 -0.25 5.38 8.19
CA GLU A 62 -1.59 5.48 7.59
C GLU A 62 -1.62 6.37 6.33
N VAL A 63 -1.94 5.76 5.19
CA VAL A 63 -2.23 6.44 3.93
C VAL A 63 -3.72 6.64 3.80
N VAL A 64 -4.18 7.89 3.94
CA VAL A 64 -5.59 8.25 3.75
C VAL A 64 -5.80 8.88 2.38
N ARG A 65 -6.66 8.29 1.56
CA ARG A 65 -7.17 8.88 0.32
C ARG A 65 -8.51 9.55 0.59
N HIS A 66 -8.55 10.87 0.54
CA HIS A 66 -9.82 11.59 0.53
C HIS A 66 -10.24 11.87 -0.91
N GLU A 67 -11.35 11.26 -1.35
CA GLU A 67 -12.06 11.69 -2.55
C GLU A 67 -13.26 12.54 -2.10
N SER A 68 -13.16 13.87 -2.21
CA SER A 68 -14.30 14.74 -1.93
C SER A 68 -15.37 14.56 -3.01
N SER A 69 -16.48 13.92 -2.62
CA SER A 69 -17.70 13.77 -3.44
C SER A 69 -18.78 14.79 -3.07
N ALA A 70 -18.47 15.78 -2.23
CA ALA A 70 -19.41 16.83 -1.82
C ALA A 70 -19.49 17.94 -2.88
N GLU A 71 -20.71 18.28 -3.32
CA GLU A 71 -20.96 19.40 -4.23
C GLU A 71 -20.56 20.73 -3.56
N GLY A 72 -19.44 21.32 -3.98
CA GLY A 72 -19.03 22.68 -3.61
C GLY A 72 -17.69 22.79 -2.87
N GLU A 73 -17.07 21.69 -2.48
CA GLU A 73 -15.67 21.67 -2.02
C GLU A 73 -14.76 21.34 -3.21
N ALA A 74 -13.51 21.84 -3.19
CA ALA A 74 -12.58 21.57 -4.27
C ALA A 74 -12.36 20.06 -4.39
N GLN A 75 -12.90 19.48 -5.46
CA GLN A 75 -12.67 18.09 -5.81
C GLN A 75 -11.18 17.91 -6.05
N GLY A 76 -10.56 17.05 -5.26
CA GLY A 76 -9.17 16.70 -5.41
C GLY A 76 -8.83 15.52 -4.52
N TRP A 77 -7.84 14.75 -4.93
CA TRP A 77 -7.29 13.68 -4.10
C TRP A 77 -6.17 14.23 -3.21
N SER A 78 -5.98 13.59 -2.07
CA SER A 78 -4.79 13.73 -1.24
C SER A 78 -4.18 12.36 -0.95
N TYR A 79 -2.88 12.38 -0.66
CA TYR A 79 -2.09 11.25 -0.18
C TYR A 79 -1.37 11.71 1.08
N SER A 80 -1.45 10.93 2.15
CA SER A 80 -0.82 11.27 3.42
C SER A 80 0.21 10.22 3.82
N GLU A 81 1.31 10.67 4.43
CA GLU A 81 2.25 9.84 5.17
C GLU A 81 2.29 10.31 6.62
N VAL A 82 2.38 9.39 7.55
CA VAL A 82 2.40 9.71 8.98
C VAL A 82 3.72 9.30 9.62
N ASP A 83 4.35 10.22 10.35
CA ASP A 83 5.55 9.94 11.15
C ASP A 83 5.52 10.64 12.53
N GLU A 84 6.63 10.56 13.27
CA GLU A 84 6.78 11.16 14.61
C GLU A 84 6.59 12.70 14.63
N SER A 85 6.65 13.36 13.47
CA SER A 85 6.47 14.82 13.37
C SER A 85 5.02 15.22 13.13
N GLY A 86 4.21 14.33 12.54
CA GLY A 86 2.82 14.63 12.18
C GLY A 86 2.34 13.94 10.91
N SER A 87 1.22 14.43 10.39
CA SER A 87 0.71 14.07 9.06
C SER A 87 1.36 14.92 7.99
N TRP A 88 1.85 14.26 6.95
CA TRP A 88 2.47 14.84 5.78
C TRP A 88 1.58 14.61 4.57
N ASP A 89 1.02 15.68 4.02
CA ASP A 89 0.00 15.58 2.98
C ASP A 89 0.53 16.08 1.64
N ALA A 90 0.34 15.27 0.61
CA ALA A 90 0.36 15.69 -0.79
C ALA A 90 -1.08 15.89 -1.26
N ALA A 91 -1.31 16.94 -2.02
CA ALA A 91 -2.63 17.25 -2.57
C ALA A 91 -2.54 17.52 -4.06
N GLU A 92 -3.61 17.22 -4.78
CA GLU A 92 -3.75 17.59 -6.19
C GLU A 92 -3.64 19.10 -6.39
N SER A 93 -4.17 19.89 -5.45
CA SER A 93 -4.06 21.34 -5.51
C SER A 93 -4.04 22.05 -4.16
N ALA A 94 -3.65 23.34 -4.18
CA ALA A 94 -3.68 24.23 -3.01
C ALA A 94 -5.04 24.27 -2.30
N ALA A 95 -6.14 24.02 -3.02
CA ALA A 95 -7.49 24.09 -2.48
C ALA A 95 -7.76 23.06 -1.36
N TYR A 96 -7.01 21.97 -1.30
CA TYR A 96 -7.04 21.01 -0.19
C TYR A 96 -6.69 21.68 1.15
N PHE A 97 -5.77 22.64 1.13
CA PHE A 97 -5.30 23.34 2.32
C PHE A 97 -6.14 24.57 2.68
N ALA A 98 -7.40 24.67 2.22
CA ALA A 98 -8.24 25.85 2.46
C ALA A 98 -8.42 26.24 3.93
N ASN A 99 -8.22 25.29 4.86
CA ASN A 99 -8.29 25.50 6.31
C ASN A 99 -6.96 25.96 6.94
N ASP A 100 -5.86 25.93 6.19
CA ASP A 100 -4.54 26.47 6.56
C ASP A 100 -4.11 27.53 5.53
N PRO A 101 -4.41 28.82 5.78
CA PRO A 101 -4.12 29.89 4.83
C PRO A 101 -2.63 30.04 4.47
N ASP A 102 -1.74 29.75 5.42
CA ASP A 102 -0.29 29.91 5.19
C ASP A 102 0.22 28.80 4.24
N ILE A 103 -0.21 27.55 4.45
CA ILE A 103 0.09 26.45 3.54
C ILE A 103 -0.59 26.66 2.19
N HIS A 104 -1.89 27.02 2.18
CA HIS A 104 -2.66 27.28 0.96
C HIS A 104 -1.95 28.31 0.05
N ASP A 105 -1.60 29.47 0.58
CA ASP A 105 -1.03 30.56 -0.21
C ASP A 105 0.37 30.21 -0.74
N ALA A 106 1.17 29.52 0.07
CA ALA A 106 2.47 29.01 -0.35
C ALA A 106 2.35 27.96 -1.45
N TYR A 107 1.42 27.01 -1.31
CA TYR A 107 1.18 25.95 -2.29
C TYR A 107 0.71 26.53 -3.63
N ALA A 108 -0.29 27.42 -3.61
CA ALA A 108 -0.80 28.11 -4.81
C ALA A 108 0.30 28.93 -5.52
N ALA A 109 1.18 29.59 -4.75
CA ALA A 109 2.31 30.32 -5.32
C ALA A 109 3.35 29.39 -5.97
N CYS A 110 3.52 28.18 -5.45
CA CYS A 110 4.41 27.18 -6.01
C CYS A 110 3.82 26.50 -7.26
N GLU A 111 2.53 26.20 -7.29
CA GLU A 111 1.82 25.77 -8.51
C GLU A 111 1.98 26.77 -9.65
N ALA A 112 1.80 28.07 -9.35
CA ALA A 112 1.96 29.12 -10.35
C ALA A 112 3.41 29.22 -10.90
N LYS A 113 4.42 28.86 -10.10
CA LYS A 113 5.84 28.85 -10.51
C LYS A 113 6.24 27.56 -11.23
N HIS A 114 5.55 26.46 -10.95
CA HIS A 114 5.81 25.14 -11.48
C HIS A 114 4.53 24.59 -12.15
N PRO A 115 4.05 25.22 -13.24
CA PRO A 115 2.76 24.85 -13.85
C PRO A 115 2.75 23.45 -14.49
N ASP A 116 3.93 22.87 -14.73
CA ASP A 116 4.09 21.51 -15.27
C ASP A 116 4.26 20.46 -14.15
N PHE A 117 4.27 20.86 -12.88
CA PHE A 117 4.35 19.92 -11.76
C PHE A 117 2.98 19.29 -11.50
N THR A 118 2.96 17.97 -11.44
CA THR A 118 1.82 17.18 -10.97
C THR A 118 2.33 16.20 -9.94
N GLN A 119 1.53 15.93 -8.90
CA GLN A 119 1.83 14.84 -7.99
C GLN A 119 1.83 13.50 -8.77
N PRO A 120 2.73 12.56 -8.43
CA PRO A 120 2.71 11.24 -9.05
C PRO A 120 1.43 10.48 -8.69
N GLU A 121 1.12 9.43 -9.44
CA GLU A 121 0.04 8.52 -9.07
C GLU A 121 0.49 7.63 -7.91
N TYR A 122 -0.38 7.42 -6.92
CA TYR A 122 -0.13 6.47 -5.84
C TYR A 122 -0.08 5.04 -6.38
N ASP A 123 0.99 4.31 -6.06
CA ASP A 123 1.16 2.91 -6.39
C ASP A 123 1.17 2.08 -5.08
N PRO A 124 0.07 1.35 -4.78
CA PRO A 124 0.00 0.49 -3.60
C PRO A 124 1.14 -0.54 -3.56
N MET A 125 1.66 -0.96 -4.72
CA MET A 125 2.74 -1.95 -4.79
C MET A 125 4.10 -1.38 -4.37
N LYS A 126 4.24 -0.06 -4.29
CA LYS A 126 5.44 0.62 -3.80
C LYS A 126 5.32 1.04 -2.33
N ASP A 127 4.15 0.88 -1.73
CA ASP A 127 3.92 1.22 -0.34
C ASP A 127 4.54 0.14 0.60
N PRO A 128 5.50 0.49 1.46
CA PRO A 128 6.15 -0.48 2.35
C PRO A 128 5.20 -1.13 3.36
N GLU A 129 4.13 -0.45 3.76
CA GLU A 129 3.14 -0.99 4.68
C GLU A 129 2.24 -2.00 3.94
N VAL A 130 1.76 -1.64 2.74
CA VAL A 130 1.01 -2.58 1.89
C VAL A 130 1.88 -3.81 1.58
N GLN A 131 3.16 -3.63 1.26
CA GLN A 131 4.07 -4.76 1.04
C GLN A 131 4.22 -5.64 2.29
N GLN A 132 4.28 -5.06 3.48
CA GLN A 132 4.34 -5.81 4.74
C GLN A 132 3.03 -6.58 4.99
N GLN A 133 1.88 -5.94 4.77
CA GLN A 133 0.57 -6.59 4.91
C GLN A 133 0.41 -7.74 3.91
N MET A 134 0.83 -7.56 2.65
CA MET A 134 0.84 -8.61 1.63
C MET A 134 1.77 -9.77 2.00
N ALA A 135 2.94 -9.48 2.57
CA ALA A 135 3.86 -10.52 3.04
C ALA A 135 3.27 -11.30 4.22
N ALA A 136 2.65 -10.61 5.19
CA ALA A 136 1.98 -11.24 6.32
C ALA A 136 0.80 -12.11 5.87
N GLN A 137 -0.05 -11.60 4.96
CA GLN A 137 -1.12 -12.36 4.32
C GLN A 137 -0.59 -13.64 3.67
N GLN A 138 0.50 -13.54 2.91
CA GLN A 138 1.09 -14.71 2.24
C GLN A 138 1.61 -15.75 3.24
N GLU A 139 2.17 -15.32 4.38
CA GLU A 139 2.60 -16.23 5.44
C GLU A 139 1.40 -16.96 6.08
N ASP A 140 0.30 -16.25 6.33
CA ASP A 140 -0.93 -16.81 6.89
C ASP A 140 -1.60 -17.79 5.92
N GLU A 141 -1.69 -17.44 4.64
CA GLU A 141 -2.22 -18.33 3.59
C GLU A 141 -1.36 -19.61 3.44
N LEU A 142 -0.03 -19.49 3.49
CA LEU A 142 0.86 -20.66 3.47
C LEU A 142 0.67 -21.54 4.71
N ALA A 143 0.47 -20.94 5.88
CA ALA A 143 0.19 -21.68 7.10
C ALA A 143 -1.16 -22.42 7.02
N PHE A 144 -2.20 -21.74 6.52
CA PHE A 144 -3.51 -22.31 6.29
C PHE A 144 -3.46 -23.49 5.30
N ALA A 145 -2.80 -23.32 4.16
CA ALA A 145 -2.65 -24.36 3.14
C ALA A 145 -1.91 -25.61 3.68
N ARG A 146 -0.88 -25.40 4.51
CA ARG A 146 -0.16 -26.50 5.19
C ARG A 146 -1.06 -27.24 6.17
N CYS A 147 -1.78 -26.51 7.03
CA CYS A 147 -2.73 -27.12 7.96
C CYS A 147 -3.78 -27.95 7.20
N ALA A 148 -4.35 -27.39 6.12
CA ALA A 148 -5.40 -28.04 5.35
C ALA A 148 -4.91 -29.38 4.78
N ARG A 149 -3.70 -29.41 4.20
CA ARG A 149 -3.12 -30.66 3.70
C ARG A 149 -2.82 -31.67 4.81
N ASP A 150 -2.34 -31.21 5.97
CA ASP A 150 -2.10 -32.07 7.13
C ASP A 150 -3.41 -32.65 7.70
N ALA A 151 -4.52 -31.91 7.60
CA ALA A 151 -5.86 -32.33 7.97
C ALA A 151 -6.55 -33.23 6.92
N GLY A 152 -5.95 -33.42 5.74
CA GLY A 152 -6.42 -34.33 4.69
C GLY A 152 -7.08 -33.66 3.48
N PHE A 153 -7.14 -32.32 3.44
CA PHE A 153 -7.64 -31.54 2.31
C PHE A 153 -6.55 -31.39 1.23
N ALA A 154 -6.23 -32.50 0.56
CA ALA A 154 -5.11 -32.58 -0.40
C ALA A 154 -5.27 -31.67 -1.64
N TRP A 155 -6.47 -31.14 -1.88
CA TRP A 155 -6.73 -30.20 -2.97
C TRP A 155 -6.28 -28.77 -2.65
N VAL A 156 -6.01 -28.44 -1.39
CA VAL A 156 -5.53 -27.11 -1.00
C VAL A 156 -4.05 -26.95 -1.36
N ALA A 157 -3.80 -26.22 -2.44
CA ALA A 157 -2.46 -25.89 -2.90
C ALA A 157 -1.85 -24.73 -2.08
N ASP A 158 -0.51 -24.61 -2.10
CA ASP A 158 0.13 -23.38 -1.64
C ASP A 158 -0.25 -22.23 -2.58
N PRO A 159 -0.55 -21.03 -2.05
CA PRO A 159 -0.82 -19.85 -2.88
C PRO A 159 0.39 -19.52 -3.75
N ASP A 160 0.15 -19.17 -5.01
CA ASP A 160 1.20 -18.77 -5.96
C ASP A 160 1.16 -17.24 -6.16
N PRO A 161 2.17 -16.49 -5.65
CA PRO A 161 2.23 -15.04 -5.83
C PRO A 161 2.26 -14.61 -7.30
N ALA A 162 2.67 -15.48 -8.23
CA ALA A 162 2.73 -15.16 -9.65
C ALA A 162 1.35 -15.18 -10.33
N THR A 163 0.38 -15.93 -9.79
CA THR A 163 -0.96 -16.03 -10.35
C THR A 163 -1.99 -15.21 -9.57
N GLY A 164 -1.61 -14.68 -8.42
CA GLY A 164 -2.40 -13.88 -7.48
C GLY A 164 -2.52 -14.62 -6.15
N SER A 165 -2.27 -13.93 -5.03
CA SER A 165 -2.35 -14.49 -3.68
C SER A 165 -3.76 -15.01 -3.35
N GLY A 166 -3.84 -15.95 -2.41
CA GLY A 166 -5.10 -16.55 -1.95
C GLY A 166 -5.22 -18.06 -2.12
N ILE A 167 -6.08 -18.65 -1.29
CA ILE A 167 -6.43 -20.07 -1.32
C ILE A 167 -7.45 -20.32 -2.45
N GLU A 168 -7.08 -21.18 -3.40
CA GLU A 168 -7.94 -21.57 -4.52
C GLU A 168 -9.00 -22.58 -4.06
N LEU A 169 -10.27 -22.20 -4.24
CA LEU A 169 -11.45 -22.97 -3.89
C LEU A 169 -12.02 -23.66 -5.15
N PRO A 170 -12.25 -24.99 -5.11
CA PRO A 170 -12.94 -25.70 -6.17
C PRO A 170 -14.34 -25.16 -6.41
N LEU A 171 -14.77 -25.01 -7.68
CA LEU A 171 -16.10 -24.52 -8.03
C LEU A 171 -17.24 -25.41 -7.51
N ASP A 172 -16.97 -26.69 -7.29
CA ASP A 172 -17.90 -27.69 -6.78
C ASP A 172 -17.71 -28.00 -5.29
N LEU A 173 -16.98 -27.15 -4.56
CA LEU A 173 -16.78 -27.30 -3.12
C LEU A 173 -18.12 -27.33 -2.38
N ALA A 174 -18.32 -28.36 -1.56
CA ALA A 174 -19.51 -28.50 -0.74
C ALA A 174 -19.38 -27.68 0.56
N GLU A 175 -20.47 -27.08 1.03
CA GLU A 175 -20.50 -26.31 2.28
C GLU A 175 -19.93 -27.09 3.47
N ALA A 176 -20.30 -28.37 3.60
CA ALA A 176 -19.83 -29.22 4.69
C ALA A 176 -18.30 -29.39 4.66
N GLU A 177 -17.72 -29.56 3.48
CA GLU A 177 -16.27 -29.70 3.32
C GLU A 177 -15.55 -28.38 3.64
N PHE A 178 -16.12 -27.24 3.23
CA PHE A 178 -15.57 -25.93 3.57
C PHE A 178 -15.64 -25.65 5.08
N ARG A 179 -16.76 -25.99 5.74
CA ARG A 179 -16.90 -25.88 7.19
C ARG A 179 -15.91 -26.78 7.94
N ASP A 180 -15.71 -28.01 7.46
CA ASP A 180 -14.73 -28.93 8.04
C ASP A 180 -13.30 -28.38 7.88
N LEU A 181 -12.98 -27.77 6.73
CA LEU A 181 -11.71 -27.10 6.49
C LEU A 181 -11.48 -25.93 7.46
N LEU A 182 -12.46 -25.03 7.60
CA LEU A 182 -12.36 -23.91 8.54
C LEU A 182 -12.26 -24.40 9.99
N THR A 183 -13.03 -25.43 10.37
CA THR A 183 -12.95 -26.03 11.72
C THR A 183 -11.57 -26.61 12.01
N ALA A 184 -10.90 -27.17 11.00
CA ALA A 184 -9.57 -27.74 11.17
C ALA A 184 -8.46 -26.69 11.24
N CYS A 185 -8.59 -25.59 10.48
CA CYS A 185 -7.45 -24.74 10.15
C CYS A 185 -7.66 -23.23 10.30
N TRP A 186 -8.88 -22.76 10.54
CA TRP A 186 -9.12 -21.34 10.79
C TRP A 186 -8.50 -20.92 12.13
N ASP A 187 -7.73 -19.84 12.09
CA ASP A 187 -7.08 -19.25 13.24
C ASP A 187 -7.42 -17.75 13.29
N ASN A 188 -8.16 -17.34 14.32
CA ASN A 188 -8.57 -15.94 14.50
C ASN A 188 -7.40 -15.01 14.81
N GLU A 189 -6.24 -15.55 15.22
CA GLU A 189 -5.00 -14.77 15.36
C GLU A 189 -4.28 -14.54 14.03
N ARG A 190 -4.68 -15.26 12.96
CA ARG A 190 -4.06 -15.28 11.61
C ARG A 190 -5.09 -15.14 10.48
N GLY A 191 -6.20 -14.46 10.76
CA GLY A 191 -7.39 -14.39 9.90
C GLY A 191 -7.22 -13.66 8.56
N ASN A 192 -5.99 -13.34 8.15
CA ASN A 192 -5.70 -12.67 6.90
C ASN A 192 -5.50 -13.68 5.77
N VAL A 193 -6.50 -14.54 5.53
CA VAL A 193 -6.50 -15.51 4.43
C VAL A 193 -7.40 -14.98 3.32
N SER A 194 -6.84 -14.73 2.14
CA SER A 194 -7.64 -14.40 0.97
C SER A 194 -8.07 -15.66 0.21
N TRP A 195 -9.17 -15.57 -0.53
CA TRP A 195 -9.82 -16.70 -1.18
C TRP A 195 -10.04 -16.42 -2.65
N ARG A 196 -9.93 -17.46 -3.46
CA ARG A 196 -10.16 -17.41 -4.91
C ARG A 196 -11.09 -18.52 -5.32
N VAL A 197 -12.07 -18.21 -6.16
CA VAL A 197 -13.05 -19.20 -6.63
C VAL A 197 -12.84 -19.39 -8.13
N GLY A 198 -12.20 -20.49 -8.50
CA GLY A 198 -11.76 -20.71 -9.87
C GLY A 198 -10.77 -19.65 -10.38
N SER A 199 -10.30 -19.86 -11.61
CA SER A 199 -9.37 -18.92 -12.26
C SER A 199 -9.98 -17.55 -12.61
N ASP A 200 -11.31 -17.41 -12.56
CA ASP A 200 -12.05 -16.24 -13.05
C ASP A 200 -12.99 -15.67 -11.97
N SER A 201 -12.45 -15.20 -10.85
CA SER A 201 -13.14 -14.33 -9.86
C SER A 201 -14.61 -14.69 -9.56
N GLY A 202 -14.94 -15.98 -9.56
CA GLY A 202 -16.31 -16.45 -9.46
C GLY A 202 -16.85 -16.26 -8.04
N GLN A 203 -18.15 -16.43 -7.88
CA GLN A 203 -18.73 -16.71 -6.58
C GLN A 203 -18.88 -18.24 -6.46
N LEU A 204 -18.72 -18.79 -5.26
CA LEU A 204 -19.17 -20.16 -5.00
C LEU A 204 -20.70 -20.14 -5.01
N ASP A 205 -21.30 -20.69 -6.06
CA ASP A 205 -22.75 -20.78 -6.19
C ASP A 205 -23.34 -21.99 -5.42
N THR A 206 -22.49 -22.85 -4.86
CA THR A 206 -22.88 -24.09 -4.17
C THR A 206 -23.44 -23.86 -2.77
N PHE A 207 -23.03 -22.77 -2.10
CA PHE A 207 -23.50 -22.34 -0.78
C PHE A 207 -23.14 -20.87 -0.54
N ASP A 208 -23.72 -20.26 0.50
CA ASP A 208 -23.35 -18.88 0.88
C ASP A 208 -21.98 -18.87 1.58
N PHE A 209 -20.94 -18.65 0.78
CA PHE A 209 -19.56 -18.61 1.22
C PHE A 209 -19.28 -17.58 2.31
N PHE A 210 -19.88 -16.38 2.20
CA PHE A 210 -19.65 -15.30 3.15
C PHE A 210 -20.35 -15.57 4.48
N GLU A 211 -21.59 -16.11 4.45
CA GLU A 211 -22.29 -16.54 5.67
C GLU A 211 -21.45 -17.54 6.47
N VAL A 212 -20.89 -18.56 5.81
CA VAL A 212 -20.03 -19.54 6.49
C VAL A 212 -18.78 -18.91 7.05
N LEU A 213 -18.09 -18.02 6.32
CA LEU A 213 -16.89 -17.35 6.85
C LEU A 213 -17.18 -16.48 8.06
N GLU A 214 -18.27 -15.70 8.04
CA GLU A 214 -18.67 -14.83 9.15
C GLU A 214 -18.90 -15.60 10.44
N GLU A 215 -19.43 -16.83 10.37
CA GLU A 215 -19.60 -17.69 11.54
C GLU A 215 -18.26 -18.03 12.25
N PHE A 216 -17.16 -18.11 11.49
CA PHE A 216 -15.83 -18.45 12.02
C PHE A 216 -15.00 -17.23 12.42
N MET A 217 -15.17 -16.10 11.73
CA MET A 217 -14.54 -14.82 12.07
C MET A 217 -15.08 -14.22 13.39
N GLY A 218 -16.26 -14.66 13.83
CA GLY A 218 -16.94 -14.10 15.00
C GLY A 218 -17.57 -12.74 14.71
N PRO A 219 -18.41 -12.19 15.61
CA PRO A 219 -18.87 -10.82 15.47
C PRO A 219 -17.63 -9.92 15.55
N GLY A 220 -17.30 -9.21 14.46
CA GLY A 220 -16.24 -8.21 14.48
C GLY A 220 -16.46 -7.32 15.70
N GLU A 221 -15.47 -7.26 16.60
CA GLU A 221 -15.54 -6.32 17.71
C GLU A 221 -15.55 -4.92 17.10
N GLU A 222 -16.72 -4.28 17.07
CA GLU A 222 -16.85 -2.83 16.98
C GLU A 222 -16.16 -2.25 18.23
N GLY A 223 -14.85 -2.00 18.10
CA GLY A 223 -14.00 -1.33 19.08
C GLY A 223 -13.66 0.09 18.65
#